data_AF-A0A8C9L0G9-F1
#
_entry.id   AF-A0A8C9L0G9-F1
#
_cell.length_a   1.000
_cell.length_b   1.000
_cell.length_c   1.000
_cell.angle_alpha   90.00
_cell.angle_beta   90.00
_cell.angle_gamma   90.00
#
_symmetry.space_group_name_H-M   'P 1'
#
loop_
_entity.id
_entity.type
_entity.pdbx_description
1 polymer ?
#
loop_
_entity_poly.entity_id
_entity_poly.type
_entity_poly.pdbx_seq_one_letter_code
_entity_poly.pdbx_strand_id
1 'polypeptide(L)'
;MYAVYKQTHPPTGLEFSLYCHFFSAAERNLVVAGTSQLFVYRLNHEPEVSSPKMNPKTLKKKNPKINPKKMIPWKKRSQNNPQ
;
A
#
# COMPACT_ATOMS: atom_id res chain seq x y z
N MET A 1 -6.49 30.39 31.47
CA MET A 1 -5.96 30.30 30.09
C MET A 1 -6.42 28.99 29.48
N TYR A 2 -6.82 28.96 28.21
CA TYR A 2 -7.22 27.74 27.50
C TYR A 2 -6.23 27.43 26.37
N ALA A 3 -5.94 26.14 26.13
CA ALA A 3 -5.03 25.70 25.08
C ALA A 3 -5.63 24.52 24.29
N VAL A 4 -5.18 24.36 23.04
CA VAL A 4 -5.61 23.28 22.14
C VAL A 4 -4.38 22.44 21.76
N TYR A 5 -4.50 21.12 21.89
CA TYR A 5 -3.48 20.18 21.47
C TYR A 5 -3.74 19.69 20.04
N LYS A 6 -2.67 19.55 19.24
CA LYS A 6 -2.69 18.87 17.94
C LYS A 6 -1.50 17.97 17.80
N GLN A 7 -1.74 16.79 17.25
CA GLN A 7 -0.71 15.80 16.97
C GLN A 7 -0.24 15.92 15.51
N THR A 8 1.07 16.10 15.31
CA THR A 8 1.68 16.26 13.97
C THR A 8 2.13 14.93 13.36
N HIS A 9 2.57 13.99 14.20
CA HIS A 9 2.99 12.66 13.78
C HIS A 9 2.24 11.58 14.57
N PRO A 10 1.63 10.61 13.88
CA PRO A 10 1.09 9.44 14.55
C PRO A 10 2.24 8.61 15.19
N PRO A 11 2.06 8.03 16.38
CA PRO A 11 2.98 7.06 16.94
C PRO A 11 3.21 5.90 15.97
N THR A 12 4.48 5.56 15.77
CA THR A 12 4.91 4.48 14.86
C THR A 12 5.26 3.17 15.59
N GLY A 13 5.26 3.18 16.93
CA GLY A 13 5.55 1.98 17.72
C GLY A 13 4.43 0.96 17.63
N LEU A 14 4.79 -0.31 17.47
CA LEU A 14 3.86 -1.45 17.48
C LEU A 14 4.14 -2.29 18.72
N GLU A 15 3.09 -2.73 19.40
CA GLU A 15 3.18 -3.43 20.68
C GLU A 15 2.58 -4.84 20.57
N PHE A 16 1.52 -4.99 19.80
CA PHE A 16 0.78 -6.25 19.67
C PHE A 16 0.53 -6.60 18.21
N SER A 17 0.60 -7.89 17.89
CA SER A 17 0.23 -8.42 16.57
C SER A 17 -0.62 -9.67 16.72
N LEU A 18 -1.67 -9.76 15.90
CA LEU A 18 -2.64 -10.84 15.89
C LEU A 18 -2.93 -11.22 14.43
N TYR A 19 -3.11 -12.51 14.19
CA TYR A 19 -3.51 -13.00 12.88
C TYR A 19 -4.87 -13.67 12.99
N CYS A 20 -5.92 -12.95 12.57
CA CYS A 20 -7.31 -13.38 12.77
C CYS A 20 -8.23 -12.96 11.62
N HIS A 21 -9.45 -13.50 11.64
CA HIS A 21 -10.52 -13.18 10.71
C HIS A 21 -11.17 -11.85 11.09
N PHE A 22 -10.54 -10.73 10.72
CA PHE A 22 -11.01 -9.40 11.15
C PHE A 22 -12.20 -8.92 10.33
N PHE A 23 -12.14 -9.02 8.99
CA PHE A 23 -13.23 -8.59 8.11
C PHE A 23 -14.25 -9.69 7.81
N SER A 24 -13.79 -10.94 7.67
CA SER A 24 -14.63 -12.09 7.31
C SER A 24 -13.95 -13.41 7.70
N ALA A 25 -14.73 -14.47 7.89
CA ALA A 25 -14.21 -15.82 8.10
C ALA A 25 -13.46 -16.40 6.88
N ALA A 26 -13.64 -15.81 5.70
CA ALA A 26 -13.01 -16.30 4.45
C ALA A 26 -11.52 -15.92 4.32
N GLU A 27 -11.09 -14.82 4.94
CA GLU A 27 -9.71 -14.35 4.86
C GLU A 27 -9.14 -14.02 6.23
N ARG A 28 -7.83 -14.18 6.40
CA ARG A 28 -7.13 -13.76 7.62
C ARG A 28 -6.39 -12.47 7.36
N ASN A 29 -6.42 -11.58 8.35
CA ASN A 29 -5.79 -10.27 8.30
C ASN A 29 -4.74 -10.19 9.41
N LEU A 30 -3.67 -9.43 9.16
CA LEU A 30 -2.71 -9.08 10.18
C LEU A 30 -3.23 -7.83 10.90
N VAL A 31 -3.68 -8.00 12.14
CA VAL A 31 -4.14 -6.92 13.00
C VAL A 31 -3.00 -6.54 13.93
N VAL A 32 -2.62 -5.27 13.93
CA VAL A 32 -1.51 -4.75 14.75
C VAL A 32 -2.00 -3.56 15.55
N ALA A 33 -1.66 -3.52 16.83
CA ALA A 33 -1.98 -2.40 17.71
C ALA A 33 -0.70 -1.79 18.28
N GLY A 34 -0.71 -0.47 18.45
CA GLY A 34 0.37 0.25 19.11
C GLY A 34 -0.13 1.57 19.69
N THR A 35 0.16 1.80 20.97
CA THR A 35 -0.29 2.97 21.72
C THR A 35 -1.80 3.17 21.62
N SER A 36 -2.26 4.20 20.90
CA SER A 36 -3.68 4.52 20.68
C SER A 36 -4.18 4.22 19.26
N GLN A 37 -3.40 3.47 18.46
CA GLN A 37 -3.69 3.20 17.05
C GLN A 37 -3.80 1.69 16.78
N LEU A 38 -4.73 1.34 15.88
CA LEU A 38 -4.95 -0.02 15.41
C LEU A 38 -4.92 -0.04 13.88
N PHE A 39 -4.14 -0.95 13.32
CA PHE A 39 -3.95 -1.14 11.89
C PHE A 39 -4.33 -2.56 11.49
N VAL A 40 -5.01 -2.71 10.34
CA VAL A 40 -5.38 -4.00 9.78
C VAL A 40 -4.81 -4.11 8.37
N TYR A 41 -3.95 -5.10 8.17
CA TYR A 41 -3.25 -5.33 6.91
C TYR A 41 -3.75 -6.60 6.20
N ARG A 42 -3.75 -6.54 4.87
CA ARG A 42 -3.96 -7.68 3.96
C ARG A 42 -2.67 -7.96 3.21
N LEU A 43 -2.34 -9.24 3.04
CA LEU A 43 -1.22 -9.64 2.20
C LEU A 43 -1.69 -9.64 0.75
N ASN A 44 -1.12 -8.75 -0.06
CA ASN A 44 -1.37 -8.73 -1.49
C ASN A 44 -0.53 -9.82 -2.14
N HIS A 45 -1.18 -10.90 -2.57
CA HIS A 45 -0.54 -11.91 -3.41
C HIS A 45 -0.59 -11.43 -4.86
N GLU A 46 0.51 -10.86 -5.36
CA GLU A 46 0.66 -10.65 -6.80
C GLU A 46 0.67 -12.05 -7.44
N PRO A 47 -0.32 -12.41 -8.29
CA PRO A 47 -0.19 -13.63 -9.07
C PRO A 47 1.03 -13.41 -9.96
N GLU A 48 2.06 -14.24 -9.77
CA GLU A 48 3.19 -14.29 -10.68
C GLU A 48 2.60 -14.34 -12.09
N VAL A 49 2.78 -13.25 -12.85
CA VAL A 49 2.24 -13.14 -14.20
C VAL A 49 2.89 -14.28 -14.95
N SER A 50 2.16 -15.38 -15.15
CA SER A 50 2.60 -16.50 -15.95
C SER A 50 2.85 -15.91 -17.33
N SER A 51 4.09 -15.50 -17.57
CA SER A 51 4.51 -15.02 -18.87
C SER A 51 4.05 -16.09 -19.86
N PRO A 52 3.24 -15.75 -20.88
CA PRO A 52 2.88 -16.73 -21.89
C PRO A 52 4.20 -17.26 -22.44
N LYS A 53 4.42 -18.58 -22.30
CA LYS A 53 5.64 -19.30 -22.70
C LYS A 53 6.16 -18.73 -24.02
N MET A 54 7.09 -17.78 -23.94
CA MET A 54 7.72 -17.19 -25.11
C MET A 54 8.92 -18.07 -25.43
N ASN A 55 8.81 -18.76 -26.56
CA ASN A 55 9.91 -19.48 -27.19
C ASN A 55 11.19 -18.60 -27.18
N PRO A 56 12.37 -19.16 -26.84
CA PRO A 56 13.58 -18.38 -26.59
C PRO A 56 14.22 -17.96 -27.92
N LYS A 57 13.70 -16.94 -28.59
CA LYS A 57 14.43 -16.24 -29.67
C LYS A 57 14.15 -14.74 -29.63
N THR A 58 15.24 -13.99 -29.49
CA THR A 58 15.42 -12.53 -29.69
C THR A 58 15.37 -11.64 -28.43
N LEU A 59 16.47 -11.69 -27.67
CA LEU A 59 16.96 -10.58 -26.86
C LEU A 59 17.19 -9.35 -27.78
N LYS A 60 16.24 -8.41 -27.81
CA LYS A 60 16.47 -7.03 -28.29
C LYS A 60 16.05 -6.07 -27.19
N LYS A 61 17.02 -5.71 -26.36
CA LYS A 61 17.01 -4.61 -25.39
C LYS A 61 16.45 -3.34 -26.06
N LYS A 62 15.25 -2.89 -25.67
CA LYS A 62 14.81 -1.51 -25.88
C LYS A 62 14.61 -0.89 -24.51
N ASN A 63 15.57 -0.07 -24.07
CA ASN A 63 15.44 0.76 -22.88
C ASN A 63 14.26 1.75 -23.09
N PRO A 64 13.24 1.76 -22.23
CA PRO A 64 12.27 2.84 -22.25
C PRO A 64 12.94 4.11 -21.69
N LYS A 65 13.15 5.12 -22.54
CA LYS A 65 13.51 6.48 -22.08
C LYS A 65 12.30 7.04 -21.32
N ILE A 66 12.35 6.97 -19.98
CA ILE A 66 11.34 7.57 -19.10
C ILE A 66 11.50 9.09 -19.18
N ASN A 67 10.49 9.79 -19.72
CA ASN A 67 10.44 11.25 -19.70
C ASN A 67 10.03 11.72 -18.28
N PRO A 68 10.88 12.49 -17.56
CA PRO A 68 10.66 12.83 -16.15
C PRO A 68 9.45 13.74 -15.90
N LYS A 69 8.86 14.34 -16.94
CA LYS A 69 7.66 15.21 -16.83
C LYS A 69 6.34 14.46 -16.60
N LYS A 70 6.33 13.12 -16.64
CA LYS A 70 5.11 12.30 -16.39
C LYS A 70 5.03 11.72 -14.98
N MET A 71 5.99 12.02 -14.11
CA MET A 71 6.01 11.50 -12.74
C MET A 71 5.15 12.40 -11.84
N ILE A 72 3.84 12.16 -11.83
CA ILE A 72 2.94 12.80 -10.87
C ILE A 72 3.10 12.06 -9.53
N PRO A 73 3.52 12.72 -8.44
CA PRO A 73 3.62 12.08 -7.12
C PRO A 73 2.26 11.56 -6.67
N TRP A 74 2.22 10.40 -6.02
CA TRP A 74 1.00 9.72 -5.53
C TRP A 74 0.07 10.59 -4.65
N LYS A 75 0.53 11.77 -4.21
CA LYS A 75 -0.22 12.69 -3.36
C LYS A 75 -1.28 13.54 -4.09
N LYS A 76 -1.50 13.37 -5.40
CA LYS A 76 -2.54 14.10 -6.17
C LYS A 76 -3.51 13.17 -6.93
N ARG A 77 -4.12 12.21 -6.24
CA ARG A 77 -5.29 11.46 -6.73
C ARG A 77 -6.41 11.44 -5.68
N SER A 78 -6.76 12.60 -5.11
CA SER A 78 -7.86 12.72 -4.14
C SER A 78 -8.59 14.08 -4.20
N GLN A 79 -8.51 14.76 -5.34
CA GLN A 79 -9.28 15.97 -5.63
C GLN A 79 -9.47 15.95 -7.16
N ASN A 80 -10.55 15.36 -7.64
CA ASN A 80 -11.21 15.64 -8.93
C ASN A 80 -12.17 14.49 -9.24
N ASN A 81 -13.33 14.48 -8.58
CA ASN A 81 -14.60 14.30 -9.29
C ASN A 81 -15.75 14.91 -8.48
N PRO A 82 -16.19 16.15 -8.79
CA PRO A 82 -17.53 16.61 -8.47
C PRO A 82 -18.51 16.27 -9.59
N GLN A 83 -19.68 15.80 -9.14
CA GLN A 83 -20.93 15.43 -9.83
C GLN A 83 -20.99 14.05 -10.51
#